data_AF-A0A1S6H9Z4-F1
#
_entry.id   AF-A0A1S6H9Z4-F1
#
_cell.length_a   1.000
_cell.length_b   1.000
_cell.length_c   1.000
_cell.angle_alpha   90.00
_cell.angle_beta   90.00
_cell.angle_gamma   90.00
#
_symmetry.space_group_name_H-M   'P 1'
#
loop_
_entity.id
_entity.type
_entity.pdbx_description
1 polymer ?
#
loop_
_entity_poly.entity_id
_entity_poly.type
_entity_poly.pdbx_seq_one_letter_code
_entity_poly.pdbx_strand_id
1 'polypeptide(L)' 'MTNIQISIKDVEEQTFKEFKAESVIEGLKIGKALTIAMKFWLEQKSKKPKVSFIELKPKNWGNGTEKTSEEIDKILY' A
#
# COMPACT_ATOMS: atom_id res chain seq x y z
N MET A 1 -14.02 12.51 -21.27
CA MET A 1 -14.11 12.34 -19.81
C MET A 1 -15.57 12.38 -19.43
N THR A 2 -16.07 11.35 -18.77
CA THR A 2 -17.46 11.32 -18.27
C THR A 2 -17.50 12.08 -16.95
N ASN A 3 -18.36 13.09 -16.84
CA ASN A 3 -18.58 13.80 -15.58
C ASN A 3 -19.66 13.05 -14.79
N ILE A 4 -19.33 12.68 -13.56
CA ILE A 4 -20.24 12.01 -12.63
C ILE A 4 -20.34 12.87 -11.38
N GLN A 5 -21.57 13.08 -10.91
CA GLN A 5 -21.85 13.70 -9.61
C GLN A 5 -22.17 12.59 -8.62
N ILE A 6 -21.44 12.54 -7.51
CA ILE A 6 -21.62 11.56 -6.44
C ILE A 6 -21.85 12.27 -5.12
N SER A 7 -22.68 11.68 -4.26
CA SER A 7 -22.82 12.05 -2.86
C SER A 7 -22.30 10.89 -2.01
N ILE A 8 -21.43 11.19 -1.05
CA ILE A 8 -20.81 10.20 -0.15
C ILE A 8 -21.37 10.45 1.25
N LYS A 9 -21.89 9.40 1.88
CA LYS A 9 -22.40 9.43 3.26
C LYS A 9 -21.34 8.91 4.22
N ASP A 10 -21.54 9.17 5.51
CA ASP A 10 -20.72 8.62 6.60
C ASP A 10 -19.23 9.02 6.54
N VAL A 11 -18.94 10.22 6.05
CA VAL A 11 -17.60 10.81 6.09
C VAL A 11 -17.44 11.54 7.42
N GLU A 12 -16.36 11.27 8.13
CA GLU A 12 -16.02 12.01 9.35
C GLU A 12 -15.79 13.50 9.02
N GLU A 13 -16.49 14.38 9.74
CA GLU A 13 -16.50 15.81 9.45
C GLU A 13 -15.11 16.44 9.58
N GLN A 14 -14.35 16.05 10.60
CA GLN A 14 -13.04 16.63 10.88
C GLN A 14 -12.03 16.23 9.80
N THR A 15 -11.94 14.95 9.46
CA THR A 15 -11.10 14.47 8.35
C THR A 15 -11.46 15.13 7.03
N PHE A 16 -12.75 15.33 6.75
CA PHE A 16 -13.17 16.00 5.51
C PHE A 16 -12.74 17.47 5.47
N LYS A 17 -12.82 18.19 6.60
CA LYS A 17 -12.36 19.58 6.70
C LYS A 17 -10.86 19.71 6.43
N GLU A 18 -10.06 18.84 7.04
CA GLU A 18 -8.61 18.79 6.84
C GLU A 18 -8.27 18.46 5.39
N PHE A 19 -8.88 17.40 4.84
CA PHE A 19 -8.69 17.02 3.45
C PHE A 19 -9.06 18.13 2.47
N LYS A 20 -10.15 18.87 2.74
CA LYS A 20 -10.58 20.01 1.94
C LYS A 20 -9.56 21.16 2.02
N ALA A 21 -9.04 21.46 3.20
CA ALA A 21 -8.03 22.51 3.38
C ALA A 21 -6.76 22.19 2.58
N GLU A 22 -6.23 20.98 2.72
CA GLU A 22 -5.05 20.51 1.98
C GLU A 22 -5.27 20.54 0.46
N SER A 23 -6.45 20.10 -0.01
CA SER A 23 -6.79 20.14 -1.43
C SER A 23 -6.76 21.57 -1.99
N VAL A 24 -7.19 22.56 -1.20
CA VAL A 24 -7.16 23.97 -1.61
C VAL A 24 -5.73 24.53 -1.60
N ILE A 25 -4.92 24.15 -0.60
CA ILE A 25 -3.51 24.55 -0.51
C ILE A 25 -2.73 24.05 -1.74
N GLU A 26 -3.00 22.82 -2.19
CA GLU A 26 -2.41 22.26 -3.42
C GLU A 26 -3.02 22.81 -4.72
N GLY A 27 -3.99 23.72 -4.65
CA GLY A 27 -4.66 24.29 -5.82
C GLY A 27 -5.56 23.30 -6.58
N LEU A 28 -6.01 22.24 -5.91
CA LEU A 28 -6.83 21.18 -6.49
C LEU A 28 -8.32 21.39 -6.20
N LYS A 29 -9.16 21.11 -7.21
CA LYS A 29 -10.60 20.93 -6.98
C LYS A 29 -10.83 19.68 -6.12
N ILE A 30 -11.78 19.74 -5.18
CA ILE A 30 -12.09 18.64 -4.25
C ILE A 30 -12.30 17.30 -4.98
N GLY A 31 -12.98 17.29 -6.12
CA GLY A 31 -13.22 16.06 -6.90
C GLY A 31 -11.94 15.49 -7.52
N LYS A 32 -10.98 16.35 -7.90
CA LYS A 32 -9.68 15.92 -8.43
C LYS A 32 -8.81 15.34 -7.31
N ALA A 33 -8.77 16.00 -6.15
CA ALA A 33 -8.10 15.48 -4.96
C ALA A 33 -8.70 14.13 -4.53
N LEU A 34 -10.04 14.02 -4.51
CA LEU A 34 -10.73 12.77 -4.18
C LEU A 34 -10.39 11.65 -5.18
N THR A 35 -10.30 11.97 -6.46
CA THR A 35 -9.88 11.00 -7.50
C THR A 35 -8.46 10.50 -7.24
N ILE A 36 -7.54 11.38 -6.83
CA ILE A 36 -6.16 11.02 -6.49
C ILE A 36 -6.15 10.12 -5.25
N ALA A 37 -6.89 10.49 -4.20
CA ALA A 37 -7.00 9.68 -2.98
C ALA A 37 -7.58 8.28 -3.27
N MET A 38 -8.61 8.18 -4.12
CA MET A 38 -9.18 6.90 -4.55
C MET A 38 -8.16 6.04 -5.32
N LYS A 39 -7.39 6.63 -6.24
CA LYS A 39 -6.33 5.92 -6.96
C LYS A 39 -5.27 5.39 -6.00
N PHE A 40 -4.79 6.25 -5.10
CA PHE A 40 -3.81 5.88 -4.09
C PHE A 40 -4.30 4.74 -3.20
N TRP A 41 -5.56 4.78 -2.76
CA TRP A 41 -6.18 3.72 -1.98
C TRP A 41 -6.21 2.37 -2.74
N LEU A 42 -6.61 2.39 -4.01
CA LEU A 42 -6.68 1.20 -4.85
C LEU A 42 -5.28 0.61 -5.13
N GLU A 43 -4.29 1.47 -5.37
CA GLU A 43 -2.89 1.07 -5.58
C GLU A 43 -2.26 0.47 -4.32
N GLN A 44 -2.55 1.02 -3.14
CA GLN A 44 -2.10 0.42 -1.89
C GLN A 44 -2.73 -0.94 -1.65
N LYS A 45 -4.02 -1.11 -2.00
CA LYS A 45 -4.72 -2.40 -1.87
C LYS A 45 -4.12 -3.47 -2.79
N SER A 46 -3.69 -3.10 -4.00
CA SER A 46 -3.06 -4.04 -4.94
C SER A 46 -1.60 -4.38 -4.59
N LYS A 47 -0.92 -3.53 -3.81
CA LYS A 47 0.46 -3.73 -3.35
C LYS A 47 0.61 -4.57 -2.08
N LYS A 48 -0.46 -5.06 -1.45
CA LYS A 48 -0.29 -6.13 -0.45
C LYS A 48 0.39 -7.30 -1.17
N PRO A 49 1.62 -7.67 -0.82
CA PRO A 49 2.29 -8.73 -1.54
C PRO A 49 1.47 -9.99 -1.24
N LYS A 50 0.89 -10.58 -2.28
CA LYS A 50 0.40 -11.96 -2.23
C LYS A 50 1.61 -12.89 -2.15
N VAL A 51 2.54 -12.67 -1.23
CA VAL A 51 3.54 -13.68 -0.90
C VAL A 51 2.81 -14.77 -0.14
N SER A 52 2.20 -15.68 -0.89
CA SER A 52 1.92 -16.98 -0.33
C SER A 52 3.26 -17.63 -0.01
N PHE A 53 3.36 -18.38 1.09
CA PHE A 53 4.57 -19.14 1.43
C PHE A 53 5.01 -20.08 0.29
N ILE A 54 4.08 -20.42 -0.63
CA ILE A 54 4.32 -21.25 -1.81
C ILE A 54 5.18 -20.52 -2.87
N GLU A 55 5.18 -19.19 -2.90
CA GLU A 55 5.95 -18.38 -3.86
C GLU A 55 7.39 -18.07 -3.39
N LEU A 56 7.74 -18.45 -2.16
CA LEU A 56 9.12 -18.37 -1.67
C LEU A 56 9.97 -19.42 -2.38
N LYS A 57 10.65 -19.01 -3.45
CA LYS A 57 11.69 -19.85 -4.07
C LYS A 57 12.92 -19.86 -3.16
N PRO A 58 13.50 -21.03 -2.85
CA PRO A 58 14.81 -21.08 -2.22
C PRO A 58 15.80 -20.34 -3.12
N LYS A 59 16.35 -19.24 -2.60
CA LYS A 59 17.43 -18.53 -3.25
C LYS A 59 18.66 -19.42 -3.14
N ASN A 60 19.38 -19.64 -4.24
CA ASN A 60 20.68 -20.30 -4.17
C ASN A 60 21.71 -19.26 -3.67
N TRP A 61 22.34 -19.50 -2.53
CA TRP A 61 23.31 -18.59 -1.91
C TRP A 61 24.75 -18.86 -2.35
N GLY A 62 24.96 -19.79 -3.29
CA GLY A 62 26.26 -20.19 -3.82
C GLY A 62 26.75 -21.51 -3.21
N ASN A 63 27.81 -22.08 -3.81
CA ASN A 63 28.39 -23.34 -3.35
C ASN A 63 28.96 -23.18 -1.93
N GLY A 64 28.69 -24.15 -1.05
CA GLY A 64 29.13 -24.12 0.35
C GLY A 64 28.12 -23.51 1.33
N THR A 65 26.92 -23.13 0.86
CA THR A 65 25.84 -22.56 1.70
C THR A 65 24.74 -23.56 2.04
N GLU A 66 24.96 -24.84 1.76
CA GLU A 66 23.93 -25.89 1.83
C GLU A 66 23.52 -26.20 3.28
N LYS A 67 24.43 -25.98 4.26
CA LYS A 67 24.20 -26.28 5.69
C LYS A 67 24.07 -25.04 6.56
N THR A 68 24.05 -23.85 5.98
CA THR A 68 24.07 -22.59 6.74
C THR A 68 22.91 -22.47 7.71
N SER A 69 21.74 -23.06 7.43
CA SER A 69 20.62 -23.11 8.39
C SER A 69 20.97 -23.90 9.66
N GLU A 70 21.65 -25.03 9.53
CA GLU A 70 22.06 -25.88 10.66
C GLU A 70 23.20 -25.24 11.47
N GLU A 71 24.08 -24.50 10.79
CA GLU A 71 25.18 -23.76 11.42
C GLU A 71 24.66 -22.59 12.26
N ILE A 72 23.65 -21.87 11.75
CA ILE A 72 23.01 -20.78 12.49
C ILE A 72 22.26 -21.30 13.71
N ASP A 73 21.54 -22.43 13.59
CA ASP A 73 20.81 -23.03 14.72
C ASP A 73 21.74 -23.43 15.87
N LYS A 74 22.95 -23.93 15.57
CA LYS A 74 23.96 -24.29 16.58
C LYS A 74 24.60 -23.10 17.31
N ILE A 75 24.47 -21.90 16.78
CA ILE A 75 24.97 -20.68 17.44
C ILE A 75 23.90 -20.09 18.37
N LEU A 76 22.63 -20.28 18.01
CA LEU A 76 21.48 -19.72 18.74
C LEU A 76 21.04 -20.59 19.93
N TYR A 77 21.31 -21.89 19.92
CA TYR A 77 20.99 -22.85 20.99
C TYR A 77 22.25 -23.51 21.56
#